data_AF-A0A8C5F2V9-F1
#
_entry.id   AF-A0A8C5F2V9-F1
#
_cell.length_a   1.000
_cell.length_b   1.000
_cell.length_c   1.000
_cell.angle_alpha   90.00
_cell.angle_beta   90.00
_cell.angle_gamma   90.00
#
_symmetry.space_group_name_H-M   'P 1'
#
loop_
_entity.id
_entity.type
_entity.pdbx_description
1 polymer ?
#
loop_
_entity_poly.entity_id
_entity_poly.type
_entity_poly.pdbx_seq_one_letter_code
_entity_poly.pdbx_strand_id
1 'polypeptide(L)'
;MAWYYISREESFSFPVQDVRMACPQGEMEKKVTLLIGNYTRDHPMFLHLNDYFWVKNRSPYELPYGTKGSEDILLRVLAITSYSVPESIQRVSAGDGKRDANGTGHGEIGTRMQYPLPHLVLPPLRLNNAPVHGYEADVGSKTTMRLFYPESAHFDPRRENNPDTLLVLVPFKPMDFQWLEMILNDKKRIRKGFWKQPPLIWDANPEQVRILNPYFMEITAAKLLNLSMKQPRKIKQKPTTGLLAITLALHFCDLVHIAGFGYPNSANKKQSIHYYEQITLKSMAASEHNVSHEALAIKRMLELGVVKNLTHF
;
A
#
# COMPACT_ATOMS: atom_id res chain seq x y z
N MET A 1 6.91 29.15 5.44
CA MET A 1 6.37 28.76 4.14
C MET A 1 7.27 27.68 3.56
N ALA A 2 6.83 26.43 3.55
CA ALA A 2 7.54 25.37 2.85
C ALA A 2 7.19 25.50 1.37
N TRP A 3 8.20 25.75 0.55
CA TRP A 3 8.05 25.85 -0.89
C TRP A 3 7.80 24.45 -1.45
N TYR A 4 6.56 24.18 -1.86
CA TYR A 4 6.23 23.02 -2.67
C TYR A 4 6.84 23.23 -4.05
N TYR A 5 7.85 22.44 -4.40
CA TYR A 5 8.29 22.32 -5.79
C TYR A 5 7.54 21.13 -6.38
N ILE A 6 6.34 21.37 -6.93
CA ILE A 6 5.81 20.47 -7.94
C ILE A 6 6.77 20.60 -9.11
N SER A 7 7.44 19.50 -9.48
CA SER A 7 8.28 19.44 -10.68
C SER A 7 7.52 20.07 -11.85
N ARG A 8 8.20 20.89 -12.66
CA ARG A 8 7.65 21.50 -13.88
C ARG A 8 7.28 20.46 -14.97
N GLU A 9 7.40 19.16 -14.71
CA GLU A 9 6.85 18.14 -15.59
C GLU A 9 5.31 18.25 -15.65
N GLU A 10 4.79 18.51 -16.85
CA GLU A 10 3.44 19.00 -17.11
C GLU A 10 2.32 17.97 -16.87
N SER A 11 2.65 16.70 -16.62
CA SER A 11 1.76 15.67 -16.09
C SER A 11 2.57 14.40 -15.85
N PHE A 12 2.15 13.57 -14.89
CA PHE A 12 2.73 12.23 -14.72
C PHE A 12 1.75 11.19 -15.26
N SER A 13 1.75 11.03 -16.59
CA SER A 13 1.13 9.89 -17.26
C SER A 13 2.18 8.81 -17.50
N PHE A 14 1.82 7.56 -17.22
CA PHE A 14 2.70 6.41 -17.43
C PHE A 14 2.21 5.64 -18.66
N PRO A 15 3.03 5.43 -19.71
CA PRO A 15 2.59 4.69 -20.88
C PRO A 15 2.30 3.22 -20.54
N VAL A 16 1.30 2.65 -21.21
CA VAL A 16 0.99 1.21 -21.11
C VAL A 16 2.09 0.40 -21.80
N GLN A 17 2.54 -0.68 -21.17
CA GLN A 17 3.57 -1.58 -21.70
C GLN A 17 2.94 -2.92 -22.12
N ASP A 18 3.44 -3.52 -23.21
CA ASP A 18 2.97 -4.83 -23.71
C ASP A 18 3.15 -5.93 -22.65
N VAL A 19 2.12 -6.76 -22.49
CA VAL A 19 2.02 -7.80 -21.46
C VAL A 19 2.83 -9.05 -21.84
N ARG A 20 3.29 -9.17 -23.09
CA ARG A 20 4.04 -10.35 -23.55
C ARG A 20 5.51 -10.33 -23.14
N MET A 21 5.84 -10.86 -21.96
CA MET A 21 7.18 -11.34 -21.63
C MET A 21 7.12 -12.58 -20.73
N ALA A 22 7.94 -13.59 -21.05
CA ALA A 22 8.33 -14.59 -20.06
C ALA A 22 9.16 -13.90 -18.96
N CYS A 23 8.88 -14.17 -17.69
CA CYS A 23 9.66 -13.65 -16.56
C CYS A 23 10.75 -14.67 -16.21
N PRO A 24 12.03 -14.44 -16.57
CA PRO A 24 13.09 -15.37 -16.20
C PRO A 24 13.27 -15.34 -14.69
N GLN A 25 13.32 -16.53 -14.07
CA GLN A 25 13.49 -16.67 -12.63
C GLN A 25 14.77 -15.95 -12.17
N GLY A 26 14.64 -15.05 -11.18
CA GLY A 26 15.76 -14.31 -10.58
C GLY A 26 16.20 -13.02 -11.30
N GLU A 27 15.66 -12.66 -12.47
CA GLU A 27 15.97 -11.37 -13.12
C GLU A 27 15.39 -10.20 -12.32
N MET A 28 14.19 -10.38 -11.80
CA MET A 28 13.46 -9.37 -11.04
C MET A 28 14.09 -9.10 -9.69
N GLU A 29 14.59 -10.14 -9.02
CA GLU A 29 15.38 -9.99 -7.79
C GLU A 29 16.60 -9.10 -8.03
N LYS A 30 17.36 -9.31 -9.11
CA LYS A 30 18.51 -8.46 -9.46
C LYS A 30 18.11 -7.00 -9.70
N LYS A 31 17.03 -6.75 -10.45
CA LYS A 31 16.53 -5.40 -10.72
C LYS A 31 16.06 -4.69 -9.44
N VAL A 32 15.39 -5.42 -8.55
CA VAL A 32 14.95 -4.90 -7.25
C VAL A 32 16.14 -4.65 -6.32
N THR A 33 17.15 -5.52 -6.30
CA THR A 33 18.39 -5.29 -5.53
C THR A 33 19.11 -4.03 -5.99
N LEU A 34 19.15 -3.74 -7.29
CA LEU A 34 19.71 -2.50 -7.83
C LEU A 34 18.92 -1.25 -7.41
N LEU A 35 17.61 -1.37 -7.25
CA LEU A 35 16.72 -0.26 -6.87
C LEU A 35 16.72 0.02 -5.37
N ILE A 36 16.59 -1.03 -4.54
CA ILE A 36 16.38 -0.91 -3.09
C ILE A 36 17.70 -1.07 -2.30
N GLY A 37 18.69 -1.77 -2.85
CA GLY A 37 20.04 -1.92 -2.29
C GLY A 37 20.10 -2.74 -0.99
N ASN A 38 20.89 -3.82 -0.96
CA ASN A 38 20.96 -4.80 0.15
C ASN A 38 19.58 -5.31 0.58
N TYR A 39 18.71 -5.52 -0.40
CA TYR A 39 17.36 -5.98 -0.19
C TYR A 39 17.32 -7.50 -0.03
N THR A 40 16.60 -7.99 0.97
CA THR A 40 16.32 -9.41 1.20
C THR A 40 14.82 -9.63 1.31
N ARG A 41 14.34 -10.73 0.70
CA ARG A 41 12.95 -11.19 0.81
C ARG A 41 12.66 -11.91 2.13
N ASP A 42 13.67 -12.14 2.97
CA ASP A 42 13.54 -12.87 4.24
C ASP A 42 12.90 -12.02 5.35
N HIS A 43 12.77 -10.70 5.15
CA HIS A 43 12.19 -9.83 6.17
C HIS A 43 10.69 -10.15 6.34
N PRO A 44 10.20 -10.36 7.57
CA PRO A 44 8.80 -10.73 7.79
C PRO A 44 7.87 -9.59 7.39
N MET A 45 6.85 -9.94 6.59
CA MET A 45 5.85 -9.00 6.09
C MET A 45 5.05 -8.34 7.21
N PHE A 46 4.69 -9.14 8.21
CA PHE A 46 3.82 -8.75 9.30
C PHE A 46 4.57 -8.85 10.64
N LEU A 47 4.23 -7.97 11.57
CA LEU A 47 4.80 -8.00 12.91
C LEU A 47 4.35 -9.25 13.67
N HIS A 48 5.26 -9.88 14.40
CA HIS A 48 4.96 -11.04 15.24
C HIS A 48 5.03 -10.69 16.72
N LEU A 49 4.14 -11.28 17.51
CA LEU A 49 4.15 -11.07 18.96
C LEU A 49 5.48 -11.52 19.59
N ASN A 50 6.09 -12.61 19.09
CA ASN A 50 7.35 -13.11 19.66
C ASN A 50 8.54 -12.19 19.41
N ASP A 51 8.45 -11.30 18.43
CA ASP A 51 9.48 -10.28 18.16
C ASP A 51 9.64 -9.29 19.32
N TYR A 52 8.73 -9.30 20.31
CA TYR A 52 8.68 -8.34 21.42
C TYR A 52 8.96 -8.93 22.81
N PHE A 53 8.99 -10.26 22.98
CA PHE A 53 9.18 -10.88 24.30
C PHE A 53 10.65 -10.93 24.78
N TRP A 54 11.62 -10.92 23.86
CA TRP A 54 13.03 -11.18 24.18
C TRP A 54 14.02 -10.12 23.67
N VAL A 55 13.51 -8.91 23.39
CA VAL A 55 14.19 -7.96 22.49
C VAL A 55 15.45 -7.33 23.09
N LYS A 56 16.62 -7.72 22.55
CA LYS A 56 17.90 -7.04 22.78
C LYS A 56 18.08 -5.75 21.95
N ASN A 57 17.37 -5.60 20.82
CA ASN A 57 17.42 -4.43 19.94
C ASN A 57 16.02 -3.86 19.67
N ARG A 58 15.64 -2.82 20.42
CA ARG A 58 14.40 -2.07 20.19
C ARG A 58 14.44 -1.34 18.85
N SER A 59 13.27 -1.13 18.25
CA SER A 59 13.17 -0.35 17.02
C SER A 59 13.81 1.04 17.21
N PRO A 60 14.70 1.49 16.30
CA PRO A 60 15.36 2.79 16.43
C PRO A 60 14.43 3.97 16.12
N TYR A 61 13.32 3.72 15.41
CA TYR A 61 12.41 4.73 14.88
C TYR A 61 11.01 4.60 15.45
N GLU A 62 10.32 5.73 15.57
CA GLU A 62 8.89 5.79 15.85
C GLU A 62 8.10 5.46 14.56
N LEU A 63 6.78 5.28 14.68
CA LEU A 63 5.90 5.15 13.53
C LEU A 63 6.00 6.39 12.61
N PRO A 64 5.91 6.22 11.28
CA PRO A 64 5.56 5.00 10.55
C PRO A 64 6.76 4.10 10.19
N TYR A 65 7.98 4.42 10.67
CA TYR A 65 9.22 3.76 10.23
C TYR A 65 9.72 2.69 11.20
N GLY A 66 9.17 2.66 12.41
CA GLY A 66 9.50 1.69 13.44
C GLY A 66 8.42 1.67 14.52
N THR A 67 8.64 0.91 15.59
CA THR A 67 7.64 0.72 16.65
C THR A 67 7.99 1.42 17.96
N LYS A 68 9.07 2.20 17.99
CA LYS A 68 9.58 2.86 19.19
C LYS A 68 8.51 3.70 19.87
N GLY A 69 8.28 3.47 21.16
CA GLY A 69 7.33 4.21 21.98
C GLY A 69 5.87 3.80 21.79
N SER A 70 5.59 2.75 21.04
CA SER A 70 4.24 2.22 20.78
C SER A 70 4.07 0.74 21.10
N GLU A 71 5.10 0.12 21.67
CA GLU A 71 5.19 -1.33 21.89
C GLU A 71 4.10 -1.84 22.84
N ASP A 72 3.82 -1.14 23.94
CA ASP A 72 2.84 -1.57 24.93
C ASP A 72 1.44 -1.74 24.35
N ILE A 73 1.06 -0.88 23.41
CA ILE A 73 -0.23 -1.00 22.74
C ILE A 73 -0.18 -1.96 21.56
N LEU A 74 0.91 -1.96 20.80
CA LEU A 74 1.13 -2.90 19.72
C LEU A 74 1.00 -4.35 20.21
N LEU A 75 1.59 -4.68 21.36
CA LEU A 75 1.49 -6.01 21.99
C LEU A 75 0.04 -6.45 22.22
N ARG A 76 -0.84 -5.53 22.65
CA ARG A 76 -2.26 -5.85 22.87
C ARG A 76 -3.00 -6.13 21.57
N VAL A 77 -2.63 -5.46 20.48
CA VAL A 77 -3.19 -5.72 19.15
C VAL A 77 -2.64 -7.04 18.59
N LEU A 78 -1.33 -7.29 18.71
CA LEU A 78 -0.70 -8.52 18.24
C LEU A 78 -1.24 -9.76 18.97
N ALA A 79 -1.73 -9.62 20.20
CA ALA A 79 -2.35 -10.70 20.95
C ALA A 79 -3.74 -11.12 20.42
N ILE A 80 -4.40 -10.27 19.61
CA ILE A 80 -5.77 -10.51 19.10
C ILE A 80 -5.83 -10.57 17.57
N THR A 81 -4.70 -10.38 16.88
CA THR A 81 -4.58 -10.50 15.43
C THR A 81 -3.65 -11.65 15.06
N SER A 82 -3.78 -12.16 13.85
CA SER A 82 -2.82 -13.12 13.31
C SER A 82 -1.65 -12.40 12.61
N TYR A 83 -0.61 -13.16 12.26
CA TYR A 83 0.62 -12.70 11.61
C TYR A 83 1.03 -13.62 10.45
N SER A 84 0.38 -14.78 10.29
CA SER A 84 0.73 -15.75 9.26
C SER A 84 0.38 -15.23 7.87
N VAL A 85 1.29 -15.39 6.91
CA VAL A 85 0.98 -15.20 5.49
C VAL A 85 0.21 -16.44 5.02
N PRO A 86 -1.05 -16.33 4.57
CA PRO A 86 -1.81 -17.47 4.07
C PRO A 86 -1.12 -18.16 2.89
N GLU A 87 -1.30 -19.48 2.76
CA GLU A 87 -0.71 -20.26 1.66
C GLU A 87 -1.11 -19.73 0.28
N SER A 88 -2.32 -19.18 0.14
CA SER A 88 -2.79 -18.58 -1.13
C SER A 88 -1.88 -17.46 -1.62
N ILE A 89 -1.24 -16.72 -0.71
CA ILE A 89 -0.28 -15.65 -1.02
C ILE A 89 1.13 -16.23 -1.17
N GLN A 90 1.52 -17.20 -0.35
CA GLN A 90 2.83 -17.84 -0.46
C GLN A 90 3.01 -18.52 -1.83
N ARG A 91 1.96 -19.17 -2.36
CA ARG A 91 1.98 -19.80 -3.69
C ARG A 91 2.12 -18.82 -4.85
N VAL A 92 1.62 -17.58 -4.69
CA VAL A 92 1.83 -16.51 -5.68
C VAL A 92 3.29 -16.03 -5.65
N SER A 93 3.93 -16.03 -4.48
CA SER A 93 5.34 -15.69 -4.31
C SER A 93 6.30 -16.77 -4.84
N ALA A 94 5.89 -18.04 -4.84
CA ALA A 94 6.73 -19.18 -5.20
C ALA A 94 6.88 -19.40 -6.72
N GLY A 95 6.29 -18.56 -7.58
CA GLY A 95 6.53 -18.63 -9.02
C GLY A 95 6.12 -19.95 -9.67
N ASP A 96 5.04 -20.60 -9.21
CA ASP A 96 4.49 -21.80 -9.85
C ASP A 96 4.00 -21.46 -11.27
N GLY A 97 4.92 -21.54 -12.23
CA GLY A 97 4.81 -21.23 -13.65
C GLY A 97 3.87 -22.15 -14.44
N LYS A 98 2.73 -22.54 -13.86
CA LYS A 98 1.74 -23.42 -14.45
C LYS A 98 0.32 -22.87 -14.50
N ARG A 99 0.05 -21.65 -14.02
CA ARG A 99 -1.33 -21.13 -13.95
C ARG A 99 -1.69 -19.90 -14.77
N ASP A 100 -0.76 -19.32 -15.52
CA ASP A 100 -1.08 -18.20 -16.42
C ASP A 100 -1.26 -18.61 -17.89
N ALA A 101 -1.18 -19.91 -18.20
CA ALA A 101 -1.40 -20.44 -19.55
C ALA A 101 -2.84 -20.93 -19.82
N ASN A 102 -3.68 -21.08 -18.79
CA ASN A 102 -5.11 -21.38 -18.94
C ASN A 102 -5.93 -20.25 -18.32
N GLY A 103 -6.45 -19.38 -19.19
CA GLY A 103 -7.23 -18.22 -18.81
C GLY A 103 -8.45 -18.58 -17.97
N THR A 104 -8.42 -18.17 -16.71
CA THR A 104 -9.62 -17.90 -15.89
C THR A 104 -9.21 -16.95 -14.78
N GLY A 105 -9.42 -15.64 -14.96
CA GLY A 105 -9.30 -14.67 -13.85
C GLY A 105 -8.84 -13.27 -14.20
N HIS A 106 -8.25 -13.05 -15.38
CA HIS A 106 -8.19 -11.72 -15.96
C HIS A 106 -9.57 -11.43 -16.56
N GLY A 107 -10.55 -11.14 -15.70
CA GLY A 107 -11.70 -10.38 -16.16
C GLY A 107 -11.14 -9.17 -16.88
N GLU A 108 -11.49 -9.03 -18.15
CA GLU A 108 -11.12 -7.91 -19.00
C GLU A 108 -11.31 -6.64 -18.17
N ILE A 109 -10.20 -6.02 -17.75
CA ILE A 109 -10.23 -4.64 -17.24
C ILE A 109 -10.78 -3.86 -18.43
N GLY A 110 -12.05 -3.44 -18.36
CA GLY A 110 -12.79 -2.96 -19.53
C GLY A 110 -12.02 -1.85 -20.23
N THR A 111 -11.68 -2.03 -21.51
CA THR A 111 -10.79 -1.18 -22.32
C THR A 111 -11.35 0.22 -22.62
N ARG A 112 -12.22 0.76 -21.78
CA ARG A 112 -13.00 1.98 -22.03
C ARG A 112 -12.87 2.95 -20.85
N MET A 113 -11.64 3.36 -20.53
CA MET A 113 -11.38 4.11 -19.30
C MET A 113 -10.84 5.52 -19.59
N GLN A 114 -11.57 6.52 -19.10
CA GLN A 114 -11.39 7.94 -19.42
C GLN A 114 -10.93 8.78 -18.21
N TYR A 115 -10.59 8.13 -17.08
CA TYR A 115 -10.26 8.81 -15.81
C TYR A 115 -9.11 8.12 -15.06
N PRO A 116 -8.23 8.88 -14.38
CA PRO A 116 -7.18 8.31 -13.55
C PRO A 116 -7.80 7.54 -12.37
N LEU A 117 -7.66 6.21 -12.41
CA LEU A 117 -8.00 5.27 -11.34
C LEU A 117 -7.05 5.46 -10.13
N PRO A 118 -7.35 4.89 -8.95
CA PRO A 118 -6.42 4.71 -7.86
C PRO A 118 -5.77 3.32 -7.92
N HIS A 119 -4.64 3.31 -7.26
CA HIS A 119 -3.60 2.31 -7.18
C HIS A 119 -4.10 0.88 -6.90
N LEU A 120 -4.19 0.06 -7.95
CA LEU A 120 -4.20 -1.40 -7.89
C LEU A 120 -2.78 -1.88 -8.19
N VAL A 121 -2.23 -2.73 -7.32
CA VAL A 121 -0.97 -3.44 -7.57
C VAL A 121 -1.34 -4.92 -7.72
N LEU A 122 -0.86 -5.60 -8.76
CA LEU A 122 -1.11 -7.03 -8.97
C LEU A 122 0.07 -7.85 -8.43
N PRO A 123 -0.17 -8.96 -7.68
CA PRO A 123 -1.43 -9.66 -7.36
C PRO A 123 -2.40 -8.81 -6.51
N PRO A 124 -3.73 -9.02 -6.59
CA PRO A 124 -4.74 -7.97 -6.36
C PRO A 124 -4.68 -7.37 -4.95
N LEU A 125 -3.83 -6.36 -4.83
CA LEU A 125 -3.60 -5.57 -3.64
C LEU A 125 -4.30 -4.24 -3.85
N ARG A 126 -5.28 -3.98 -2.99
CA ARG A 126 -6.07 -2.73 -2.99
C ARG A 126 -5.70 -1.87 -1.81
N LEU A 127 -5.99 -0.58 -1.92
CA LEU A 127 -5.64 0.40 -0.90
C LEU A 127 -6.88 1.10 -0.37
N ASN A 128 -6.80 1.50 0.89
CA ASN A 128 -7.71 2.46 1.50
C ASN A 128 -9.18 1.99 1.36
N ASN A 129 -10.09 2.96 1.18
CA ASN A 129 -11.53 2.76 1.06
C ASN A 129 -11.98 2.61 -0.40
N ALA A 130 -11.09 2.18 -1.30
CA ALA A 130 -11.44 1.94 -2.70
C ALA A 130 -12.51 0.84 -2.82
N PRO A 131 -13.75 1.15 -3.27
CA PRO A 131 -14.82 0.17 -3.37
C PRO A 131 -14.64 -0.73 -4.59
N VAL A 132 -14.97 -2.00 -4.45
CA VAL A 132 -15.00 -2.95 -5.56
C VAL A 132 -16.42 -3.10 -6.09
N HIS A 133 -17.38 -3.10 -5.17
CA HIS A 133 -18.77 -3.32 -5.52
C HIS A 133 -19.32 -2.16 -6.35
N GLY A 134 -19.90 -2.47 -7.51
CA GLY A 134 -20.39 -1.49 -8.49
C GLY A 134 -19.31 -0.95 -9.44
N TYR A 135 -18.06 -1.39 -9.29
CA TYR A 135 -16.92 -0.99 -10.13
C TYR A 135 -16.16 -2.21 -10.68
N GLU A 136 -16.72 -3.42 -10.59
CA GLU A 136 -16.02 -4.67 -10.90
C GLU A 136 -15.52 -4.73 -12.36
N ALA A 137 -16.24 -4.09 -13.28
CA ALA A 137 -15.85 -3.98 -14.69
C ALA A 137 -14.58 -3.13 -14.89
N ASP A 138 -14.35 -2.16 -14.01
CA ASP A 138 -13.22 -1.24 -14.10
C ASP A 138 -12.03 -1.71 -13.27
N VAL A 139 -12.28 -2.19 -12.05
CA VAL A 139 -11.21 -2.47 -11.08
C VAL A 139 -11.02 -3.95 -10.81
N GLY A 140 -11.80 -4.83 -11.45
CA GLY A 140 -11.85 -6.27 -11.17
C GLY A 140 -12.54 -6.61 -9.85
N SER A 141 -12.92 -7.88 -9.66
CA SER A 141 -13.69 -8.34 -8.49
C SER A 141 -12.85 -9.00 -7.39
N LYS A 142 -11.60 -9.37 -7.67
CA LYS A 142 -10.72 -10.04 -6.71
C LYS A 142 -9.92 -9.04 -5.87
N THR A 143 -9.80 -9.32 -4.59
CA THR A 143 -8.94 -8.64 -3.62
C THR A 143 -8.26 -9.71 -2.76
N THR A 144 -6.93 -9.79 -2.81
CA THR A 144 -6.15 -10.72 -1.97
C THR A 144 -5.67 -10.02 -0.70
N MET A 145 -5.20 -8.78 -0.83
CA MET A 145 -4.81 -7.94 0.30
C MET A 145 -5.43 -6.55 0.15
N ARG A 146 -5.82 -5.96 1.28
CA ARG A 146 -6.19 -4.54 1.34
C ARG A 146 -5.35 -3.83 2.39
N LEU A 147 -4.49 -2.91 1.95
CA LEU A 147 -3.73 -2.03 2.85
C LEU A 147 -4.62 -0.88 3.28
N PHE A 148 -4.69 -0.62 4.58
CA PHE A 148 -5.49 0.48 5.11
C PHE A 148 -4.87 1.03 6.40
N TYR A 149 -5.34 2.21 6.81
CA TYR A 149 -5.17 2.76 8.14
C TYR A 149 -6.54 3.30 8.60
N PRO A 150 -6.77 3.59 9.89
CA PRO A 150 -8.12 3.84 10.40
C PRO A 150 -8.92 4.86 9.57
N GLU A 151 -8.32 6.00 9.25
CA GLU A 151 -8.98 7.07 8.49
C GLU A 151 -9.25 6.74 7.01
N SER A 152 -8.64 5.66 6.50
CA SER A 152 -8.83 5.15 5.15
C SER A 152 -9.53 3.79 5.09
N ALA A 153 -9.95 3.23 6.23
CA ALA A 153 -10.69 1.97 6.26
C ALA A 153 -12.07 2.13 5.60
N HIS A 154 -12.47 1.13 4.80
CA HIS A 154 -13.85 1.08 4.30
C HIS A 154 -14.82 0.78 5.45
N PHE A 155 -15.99 1.44 5.46
CA PHE A 155 -16.99 1.27 6.52
C PHE A 155 -17.64 -0.11 6.51
N ASP A 156 -17.75 -0.74 5.34
CA ASP A 156 -18.26 -2.09 5.16
C ASP A 156 -17.17 -2.98 4.53
N PRO A 157 -16.29 -3.59 5.34
CA PRO A 157 -15.22 -4.44 4.82
C PRO A 157 -15.76 -5.76 4.23
N ARG A 158 -16.90 -6.29 4.69
CA ARG A 158 -17.45 -7.55 4.16
C ARG A 158 -18.01 -7.41 2.77
N ARG A 159 -18.66 -6.27 2.48
CA ARG A 159 -19.20 -6.00 1.14
C ARG A 159 -18.10 -5.77 0.10
N GLU A 160 -17.03 -5.07 0.49
CA GLU A 160 -15.99 -4.63 -0.47
C GLU A 160 -14.82 -5.59 -0.64
N ASN A 161 -14.83 -6.74 0.05
CA ASN A 161 -13.73 -7.69 0.03
C ASN A 161 -14.23 -9.12 -0.14
N ASN A 162 -13.38 -9.97 -0.72
CA ASN A 162 -13.62 -11.39 -0.76
C ASN A 162 -13.49 -12.00 0.65
N PRO A 163 -14.19 -13.12 0.95
CA PRO A 163 -14.13 -13.77 2.27
C PRO A 163 -12.73 -14.19 2.73
N ASP A 164 -11.74 -14.26 1.85
CA ASP A 164 -10.35 -14.62 2.13
C ASP A 164 -9.37 -13.44 2.05
N THR A 165 -9.88 -12.21 1.89
CA THR A 165 -9.05 -11.00 1.80
C THR A 165 -8.31 -10.74 3.11
N LEU A 166 -6.99 -10.55 3.03
CA LEU A 166 -6.24 -10.02 4.16
C LEU A 166 -6.44 -8.52 4.31
N LEU A 167 -6.82 -8.10 5.52
CA LEU A 167 -6.92 -6.69 5.89
C LEU A 167 -5.63 -6.29 6.60
N VAL A 168 -4.78 -5.55 5.91
CA VAL A 168 -3.43 -5.23 6.39
C VAL A 168 -3.38 -3.78 6.90
N LEU A 169 -3.24 -3.63 8.22
CA LEU A 169 -3.05 -2.34 8.85
C LEU A 169 -1.64 -1.80 8.54
N VAL A 170 -1.58 -0.59 7.98
CA VAL A 170 -0.37 0.21 7.83
C VAL A 170 -0.31 1.22 8.98
N PRO A 171 0.57 1.05 9.97
CA PRO A 171 0.57 1.90 11.15
C PRO A 171 1.33 3.21 10.90
N PHE A 172 0.64 4.34 11.07
CA PHE A 172 1.22 5.68 10.94
C PHE A 172 1.45 6.38 12.28
N LYS A 173 0.66 6.05 13.29
CA LYS A 173 0.69 6.65 14.62
C LYS A 173 0.17 5.67 15.68
N PRO A 174 0.55 5.81 16.97
CA PRO A 174 0.10 4.89 18.03
C PRO A 174 -1.42 4.80 18.16
N MET A 175 -2.13 5.86 17.78
CA MET A 175 -3.60 5.92 17.74
C MET A 175 -4.20 4.88 16.78
N ASP A 176 -3.45 4.41 15.79
CA ASP A 176 -3.92 3.39 14.84
C ASP A 176 -4.05 2.03 15.53
N PHE A 177 -3.11 1.71 16.42
CA PHE A 177 -3.21 0.53 17.28
C PHE A 177 -4.33 0.67 18.30
N GLN A 178 -4.56 1.87 18.87
CA GLN A 178 -5.71 2.13 19.76
C GLN A 178 -7.02 1.83 19.05
N TRP A 179 -7.19 2.37 17.85
CA TRP A 179 -8.39 2.13 17.07
C TRP A 179 -8.61 0.64 16.81
N LEU A 180 -7.58 -0.08 16.36
CA LEU A 180 -7.71 -1.50 16.03
C LEU A 180 -8.00 -2.37 17.27
N GLU A 181 -7.26 -2.15 18.37
CA GLU A 181 -7.50 -2.82 19.67
C GLU A 181 -8.95 -2.65 20.11
N MET A 182 -9.46 -1.42 19.99
CA MET A 182 -10.79 -1.09 20.43
C MET A 182 -11.84 -1.74 19.55
N ILE A 183 -11.73 -1.58 18.24
CA ILE A 183 -12.69 -2.07 17.26
C ILE A 183 -12.86 -3.59 17.38
N LEU A 184 -11.76 -4.34 17.41
CA LEU A 184 -11.78 -5.81 17.44
C LEU A 184 -12.25 -6.39 18.79
N ASN A 185 -12.07 -5.67 19.90
CA ASN A 185 -12.52 -6.11 21.24
C ASN A 185 -13.81 -5.43 21.71
N ASP A 186 -14.51 -4.73 20.81
CA ASP A 186 -15.71 -3.94 21.14
C ASP A 186 -15.55 -2.96 22.33
N LYS A 187 -14.36 -2.36 22.51
CA LYS A 187 -14.12 -1.35 23.55
C LYS A 187 -14.72 0.01 23.18
N LYS A 188 -14.88 0.89 24.20
CA LYS A 188 -15.41 2.26 24.04
C LYS A 188 -14.71 3.05 22.94
N ARG A 189 -15.46 3.42 21.89
CA ARG A 189 -14.96 4.12 20.70
C ARG A 189 -14.44 5.53 20.99
N ILE A 190 -13.35 5.92 20.32
CA ILE A 190 -12.74 7.26 20.38
C ILE A 190 -12.88 7.94 19.02
N ARG A 191 -13.09 9.27 19.04
CA ARG A 191 -13.25 10.09 17.84
C ARG A 191 -12.14 11.12 17.65
N LYS A 192 -11.32 11.35 18.69
CA LYS A 192 -10.24 12.34 18.69
C LYS A 192 -8.94 11.69 18.21
N GLY A 193 -8.07 12.48 17.58
CA GLY A 193 -6.75 12.02 17.13
C GLY A 193 -6.69 11.49 15.68
N PHE A 194 -7.80 11.61 14.94
CA PHE A 194 -7.90 11.25 13.53
C PHE A 194 -8.24 12.48 12.68
N TRP A 195 -7.62 12.60 11.51
CA TRP A 195 -7.89 13.71 10.59
C TRP A 195 -9.20 13.54 9.81
N LYS A 196 -9.65 12.29 9.66
CA LYS A 196 -10.97 11.89 9.16
C LYS A 196 -11.50 10.81 10.09
N GLN A 197 -12.80 10.85 10.38
CA GLN A 197 -13.39 9.91 11.32
C GLN A 197 -13.30 8.47 10.76
N PRO A 198 -12.62 7.54 11.47
CA PRO A 198 -12.58 6.14 11.07
C PRO A 198 -13.91 5.44 11.39
N PRO A 199 -14.16 4.24 10.85
CA PRO A 199 -15.33 3.44 11.21
C PRO A 199 -15.45 3.26 12.72
N LEU A 200 -16.65 3.48 13.27
CA LEU A 200 -16.96 3.23 14.68
C LEU A 200 -17.41 1.79 14.92
N ILE A 201 -17.89 1.14 13.86
CA ILE A 201 -18.23 -0.27 13.78
C ILE A 201 -17.52 -0.76 12.54
N TRP A 202 -16.78 -1.86 12.65
CA TRP A 202 -16.01 -2.41 11.56
C TRP A 202 -16.05 -3.94 11.64
N ASP A 203 -16.90 -4.52 10.81
CA ASP A 203 -17.21 -5.95 10.84
C ASP A 203 -16.16 -6.76 10.05
N ALA A 204 -14.92 -6.68 10.52
CA ALA A 204 -13.78 -7.41 9.98
C ALA A 204 -13.49 -8.63 10.85
N ASN A 205 -13.20 -9.77 10.23
CA ASN A 205 -12.73 -10.96 10.95
C ASN A 205 -11.29 -10.71 11.47
N PRO A 206 -11.03 -10.73 12.80
CA PRO A 206 -9.69 -10.55 13.36
C PRO A 206 -8.64 -11.52 12.79
N GLU A 207 -9.05 -12.74 12.41
CA GLU A 207 -8.16 -13.75 11.81
C GLU A 207 -7.61 -13.33 10.44
N GLN A 208 -8.28 -12.39 9.76
CA GLN A 208 -7.85 -11.83 8.47
C GLN A 208 -7.06 -10.54 8.62
N VAL A 209 -6.97 -9.99 9.83
CA VAL A 209 -6.25 -8.76 10.10
C VAL A 209 -4.76 -9.07 10.30
N ARG A 210 -3.89 -8.27 9.67
CA ARG A 210 -2.44 -8.29 9.85
C ARG A 210 -1.93 -6.89 10.14
N ILE A 211 -0.83 -6.78 10.88
CA ILE A 211 -0.11 -5.51 11.07
C ILE A 211 1.14 -5.53 10.20
N LEU A 212 1.22 -4.61 9.23
CA LEU A 212 2.39 -4.50 8.37
C LEU A 212 3.62 -4.09 9.18
N ASN A 213 4.75 -4.74 8.91
CA ASN A 213 6.03 -4.38 9.50
C ASN A 213 6.48 -2.97 9.01
N PRO A 214 6.71 -1.99 9.92
CA PRO A 214 7.18 -0.64 9.57
C PRO A 214 8.47 -0.61 8.74
N TYR A 215 9.26 -1.68 8.75
CA TYR A 215 10.39 -1.87 7.84
C TYR A 215 10.05 -1.53 6.38
N PHE A 216 8.88 -1.93 5.88
CA PHE A 216 8.49 -1.66 4.49
C PHE A 216 8.29 -0.16 4.22
N MET A 217 7.78 0.59 5.20
CA MET A 217 7.69 2.04 5.10
C MET A 217 9.08 2.68 5.16
N GLU A 218 9.95 2.20 6.05
CA GLU A 218 11.33 2.66 6.18
C GLU A 218 12.09 2.50 4.86
N ILE A 219 12.10 1.30 4.26
CA ILE A 219 12.82 1.07 3.00
C ILE A 219 12.20 1.87 1.85
N THR A 220 10.87 2.02 1.82
CA THR A 220 10.20 2.86 0.80
C THR A 220 10.69 4.30 0.90
N ALA A 221 10.72 4.85 2.11
CA ALA A 221 11.17 6.21 2.36
C ALA A 221 12.67 6.39 2.10
N ALA A 222 13.51 5.51 2.65
CA ALA A 222 14.96 5.63 2.58
C ALA A 222 15.53 5.30 1.21
N LYS A 223 14.99 4.28 0.52
CA LYS A 223 15.60 3.73 -0.70
C LYS A 223 14.96 4.26 -1.96
N LEU A 224 13.63 4.41 -1.99
CA LEU A 224 12.94 4.93 -3.18
C LEU A 224 12.84 6.44 -3.20
N LEU A 225 12.72 7.08 -2.03
CA LEU A 225 12.55 8.54 -1.91
C LEU A 225 13.73 9.24 -1.23
N ASN A 226 14.80 8.53 -0.86
CA ASN A 226 15.98 9.10 -0.20
C ASN A 226 15.66 10.01 1.01
N LEU A 227 14.60 9.67 1.76
CA LEU A 227 14.16 10.42 2.93
C LEU A 227 14.95 9.99 4.16
N SER A 228 15.26 10.95 5.03
CA SER A 228 15.79 10.67 6.36
C SER A 228 14.66 10.19 7.29
N MET A 229 14.95 9.24 8.19
CA MET A 229 14.02 8.86 9.27
C MET A 229 14.02 9.88 10.43
N LYS A 230 15.04 10.74 10.50
CA LYS A 230 15.17 11.81 11.51
C LYS A 230 14.79 13.15 10.90
N GLN A 231 13.51 13.33 10.56
CA GLN A 231 13.04 14.56 9.95
C GLN A 231 12.68 15.61 11.01
N PRO A 232 12.91 16.92 10.75
CA PRO A 232 12.46 17.98 11.64
C PRO A 232 10.94 17.96 11.81
N ARG A 233 10.41 18.31 13.00
CA ARG A 233 8.95 18.34 13.23
C ARG A 233 8.15 19.18 12.23
N LYS A 234 8.77 20.20 11.63
CA LYS A 234 8.15 21.10 10.63
C LYS A 234 8.08 20.51 9.22
N ILE A 235 8.86 19.47 8.93
CA ILE A 235 8.94 18.80 7.64
C ILE A 235 8.82 17.31 7.93
N LYS A 236 7.59 16.79 7.95
CA LYS A 236 7.34 15.36 8.00
C LYS A 236 6.86 14.93 6.63
N GLN A 237 7.75 14.32 5.87
CA GLN A 237 7.44 13.64 4.62
C GLN A 237 7.41 12.14 4.86
N LYS A 238 6.43 11.46 4.27
CA LYS A 238 6.34 10.00 4.27
C LYS A 238 5.78 9.50 2.94
N PRO A 239 6.13 8.27 2.52
CA PRO A 239 5.53 7.65 1.34
C PRO A 239 4.00 7.54 1.46
N THR A 240 3.31 7.62 0.33
CA THR A 240 1.90 7.21 0.25
C THR A 240 1.76 5.70 0.47
N THR A 241 0.57 5.27 0.86
CA THR A 241 0.21 3.84 0.87
C THR A 241 0.39 3.21 -0.53
N GLY A 242 0.25 3.99 -1.60
CA GLY A 242 0.46 3.54 -2.98
C GLY A 242 1.89 3.15 -3.27
N LEU A 243 2.86 4.02 -2.95
CA LEU A 243 4.26 3.68 -3.14
C LEU A 243 4.70 2.55 -2.20
N LEU A 244 4.22 2.54 -0.96
CA LEU A 244 4.44 1.43 -0.02
C LEU A 244 3.93 0.10 -0.59
N ALA A 245 2.76 0.11 -1.24
CA ALA A 245 2.17 -1.09 -1.85
C ALA A 245 3.03 -1.66 -2.98
N ILE A 246 3.65 -0.79 -3.80
CA ILE A 246 4.60 -1.22 -4.82
C ILE A 246 5.81 -1.88 -4.16
N THR A 247 6.41 -1.23 -3.16
CA THR A 247 7.55 -1.81 -2.42
C THR A 247 7.20 -3.15 -1.81
N LEU A 248 6.02 -3.26 -1.19
CA LEU A 248 5.53 -4.49 -0.60
C LEU A 248 5.34 -5.57 -1.67
N ALA A 249 4.72 -5.26 -2.81
CA ALA A 249 4.54 -6.21 -3.90
C ALA A 249 5.87 -6.73 -4.45
N LEU A 250 6.87 -5.87 -4.61
CA LEU A 250 8.22 -6.26 -5.04
C LEU A 250 8.91 -7.24 -4.07
N HIS A 251 8.45 -7.30 -2.81
CA HIS A 251 8.95 -8.22 -1.79
C HIS A 251 8.56 -9.65 -1.99
N PHE A 252 7.34 -9.89 -2.45
CA PHE A 252 6.78 -11.23 -2.51
C PHE A 252 6.28 -11.60 -3.90
N CYS A 253 6.54 -10.77 -4.92
CA CYS A 253 6.15 -11.05 -6.30
C CYS A 253 7.35 -10.93 -7.21
N ASP A 254 7.44 -11.85 -8.17
CA ASP A 254 8.44 -11.74 -9.24
C ASP A 254 7.99 -10.73 -10.28
N LEU A 255 6.69 -10.64 -10.58
CA LEU A 255 6.14 -9.68 -11.51
C LEU A 255 5.13 -8.77 -10.81
N VAL A 256 5.31 -7.46 -10.97
CA VAL A 256 4.43 -6.45 -10.39
C VAL A 256 3.83 -5.60 -11.50
N HIS A 257 2.52 -5.62 -11.60
CA HIS A 257 1.78 -4.67 -12.42
C HIS A 257 1.11 -3.62 -11.55
N ILE A 258 1.06 -2.40 -12.04
CA ILE A 258 0.39 -1.28 -11.40
C ILE A 258 -0.75 -0.79 -12.31
N ALA A 259 -1.86 -0.42 -11.70
CA ALA A 259 -3.00 0.20 -12.36
C ALA A 259 -3.52 1.35 -11.47
N GLY A 260 -4.07 2.40 -12.06
CA GLY A 260 -4.49 3.59 -11.32
C GLY A 260 -3.37 4.33 -10.60
N PHE A 261 -2.16 4.28 -11.13
CA PHE A 261 -1.08 5.18 -10.69
C PHE A 261 -0.92 6.30 -11.70
N GLY A 262 -0.82 7.53 -11.20
CA GLY A 262 -0.69 8.74 -11.98
C GLY A 262 -1.35 9.90 -11.26
N TYR A 263 -0.96 11.11 -11.61
CA TYR A 263 -1.60 12.31 -11.08
C TYR A 263 -2.01 13.21 -12.24
N PRO A 264 -3.20 13.82 -12.17
CA PRO A 264 -3.62 14.78 -13.17
C PRO A 264 -2.63 15.96 -13.22
N ASN A 265 -2.61 16.67 -14.35
CA ASN A 265 -1.78 17.86 -14.49
C ASN A 265 -1.99 18.80 -13.30
N SER A 266 -0.90 19.27 -12.70
CA SER A 266 -0.90 20.13 -11.51
C SER A 266 -1.64 21.46 -11.70
N ALA A 267 -1.83 21.90 -12.95
CA ALA A 267 -2.67 23.02 -13.33
C ALA A 267 -4.17 22.72 -13.10
N ASN A 268 -4.61 21.47 -13.28
CA ASN A 268 -5.99 21.04 -13.12
C ASN A 268 -6.28 20.55 -11.68
N LYS A 269 -6.21 21.47 -10.72
CA LYS A 269 -6.40 21.17 -9.28
C LYS A 269 -7.81 20.68 -8.91
N LYS A 270 -8.79 20.78 -9.81
CA LYS A 270 -10.18 20.36 -9.60
C LYS A 270 -10.47 18.93 -10.08
N GLN A 271 -9.54 18.30 -10.79
CA GLN A 271 -9.73 16.93 -11.25
C GLN A 271 -9.76 15.96 -10.07
N SER A 272 -10.69 15.02 -10.12
CA SER A 272 -10.77 13.94 -9.14
C SER A 272 -9.53 13.04 -9.24
N ILE A 273 -9.04 12.59 -8.10
CA ILE A 273 -7.93 11.64 -7.99
C ILE A 273 -8.42 10.22 -7.68
N HIS A 274 -9.72 10.05 -7.41
CA HIS A 274 -10.33 8.75 -7.14
C HIS A 274 -11.50 8.51 -8.11
N TYR A 275 -11.65 7.26 -8.55
CA TYR A 275 -12.75 6.78 -9.39
C TYR A 275 -14.12 6.75 -8.69
N TYR A 276 -14.16 6.77 -7.35
CA TYR A 276 -15.38 6.56 -6.56
C TYR A 276 -15.82 7.76 -5.72
N GLU A 277 -14.99 8.78 -5.58
CA GLU A 277 -15.30 9.96 -4.76
C GLU A 277 -14.72 11.22 -5.39
N GLN A 278 -15.30 12.38 -5.04
CA GLN A 278 -14.94 13.69 -5.60
C GLN A 278 -13.80 14.36 -4.82
N ILE A 279 -12.79 13.59 -4.41
CA ILE A 279 -11.57 14.13 -3.80
C ILE A 279 -10.65 14.60 -4.92
N THR A 280 -10.13 15.82 -4.78
CA THR A 280 -9.34 16.48 -5.84
C THR A 280 -7.87 16.55 -5.48
N LEU A 281 -7.01 16.80 -6.48
CA LEU A 281 -5.57 17.00 -6.28
C LEU A 281 -5.26 18.11 -5.26
N LYS A 282 -6.14 19.13 -5.16
CA LYS A 282 -6.02 20.19 -4.14
C LYS A 282 -5.98 19.64 -2.72
N SER A 283 -6.71 18.56 -2.43
CA SER A 283 -6.75 17.94 -1.11
C SER A 283 -5.40 17.30 -0.72
N MET A 284 -4.57 16.93 -1.69
CA MET A 284 -3.24 16.38 -1.44
C MET A 284 -2.18 17.44 -1.14
N ALA A 285 -2.43 18.71 -1.50
CA ALA A 285 -1.46 19.79 -1.32
C ALA A 285 -1.16 20.11 0.15
N ALA A 286 -2.03 19.70 1.07
CA ALA A 286 -1.82 19.83 2.52
C ALA A 286 -1.31 18.53 3.17
N SER A 287 -1.03 17.49 2.38
CA SER A 287 -0.59 16.19 2.88
C SER A 287 0.91 16.17 3.19
N GLU A 288 1.32 15.20 4.00
CA GLU A 288 2.73 14.89 4.31
C GLU A 288 3.41 14.06 3.18
N HIS A 289 2.81 14.02 1.99
CA HIS A 289 3.31 13.23 0.85
C HIS A 289 3.90 14.14 -0.23
N ASN A 290 5.02 13.73 -0.83
CA ASN A 290 5.60 14.39 -1.99
C ASN A 290 5.29 13.60 -3.26
N VAL A 291 4.06 13.76 -3.76
CA VAL A 291 3.53 12.99 -4.91
C VAL A 291 4.37 13.15 -6.18
N SER A 292 5.02 14.30 -6.39
CA SER A 292 5.93 14.50 -7.52
C SER A 292 7.18 13.64 -7.39
N HIS A 293 7.76 13.54 -6.19
CA HIS A 293 8.92 12.69 -5.95
C HIS A 293 8.54 11.21 -6.09
N GLU A 294 7.38 10.80 -5.61
CA GLU A 294 6.88 9.44 -5.79
C GLU A 294 6.62 9.10 -7.26
N ALA A 295 6.10 10.04 -8.04
CA ALA A 295 5.89 9.84 -9.47
C ALA A 295 7.22 9.66 -10.23
N LEU A 296 8.27 10.39 -9.86
CA LEU A 296 9.62 10.19 -10.39
C LEU A 296 10.19 8.81 -10.02
N ALA A 297 9.96 8.34 -8.78
CA ALA A 297 10.35 7.01 -8.37
C ALA A 297 9.63 5.92 -9.19
N ILE A 298 8.32 6.07 -9.41
CA ILE A 298 7.52 5.15 -10.24
C ILE A 298 7.97 5.17 -11.70
N LYS A 299 8.23 6.36 -12.27
CA LYS A 299 8.79 6.51 -13.61
C LYS A 299 10.08 5.72 -13.77
N ARG A 300 11.00 5.84 -12.82
CA ARG A 300 12.26 5.07 -12.81
C ARG A 300 12.01 3.55 -12.71
N MET A 301 11.03 3.10 -11.92
CA MET A 301 10.68 1.68 -11.84
C MET A 301 10.13 1.13 -13.16
N LEU A 302 9.35 1.92 -13.90
CA LEU A 302 8.85 1.58 -15.23
C LEU A 302 9.97 1.52 -16.28
N GLU A 303 10.88 2.50 -16.26
CA GLU A 303 12.06 2.56 -17.14
C GLU A 303 13.00 1.38 -16.94
N LEU A 304 13.17 0.92 -15.68
CA LEU A 304 13.97 -0.26 -15.34
C LEU A 304 13.23 -1.59 -15.61
N GLY A 305 11.94 -1.54 -15.97
CA GLY A 305 11.10 -2.73 -16.16
C GLY A 305 10.90 -3.54 -14.88
N VAL A 306 10.92 -2.87 -13.72
CA VAL A 306 10.64 -3.47 -12.39
C VAL A 306 9.14 -3.56 -12.12
N VAL A 307 8.37 -2.63 -12.70
CA VAL A 307 6.91 -2.66 -12.68
C VAL A 307 6.39 -2.39 -14.10
N LYS A 308 5.18 -2.86 -14.41
CA LYS A 308 4.46 -2.48 -15.65
C LYS A 308 3.18 -1.73 -15.33
N ASN A 309 2.85 -0.70 -16.10
CA ASN A 309 1.57 0.00 -15.98
C ASN A 309 0.52 -0.61 -16.92
N LEU A 310 -0.68 -0.87 -16.38
CA LEU A 310 -1.85 -1.36 -17.13
C LEU A 310 -2.89 -0.27 -17.41
N THR A 311 -2.69 0.94 -16.88
CA THR A 311 -3.68 2.04 -16.99
C THR A 311 -3.54 2.76 -18.33
N HIS A 312 -4.61 2.78 -19.13
CA HIS A 312 -4.76 3.68 -20.26
C HIS A 312 -5.23 5.06 -19.74
N PHE A 313 -4.57 6.13 -20.19
CA PHE A 313 -4.95 7.52 -19.90
C PHE A 313 -5.63 8.16 -21.11
#